data_AF-X8DGE3-F1
#
_entry.id   AF-X8DGE3-F1
#
_cell.length_a   1.000
_cell.length_b   1.000
_cell.length_c   1.000
_cell.angle_alpha   90.00
_cell.angle_beta   90.00
_cell.angle_gamma   90.00
#
_symmetry.space_group_name_H-M   'P 1'
#
loop_
_entity.id
_entity.type
_entity.pdbx_description
1 polymer ?
#
loop_
_entity_poly.entity_id
_entity_poly.type
_entity_poly.pdbx_seq_one_letter_code
_entity_poly.pdbx_strand_id
1 'polypeptide(L)'
;MKAAQIYQNFFGALCYWVAADDAGNLIDLLYAYYEGGDVDRDRTSADGMGQKTADITINSRKGFTSSGPGSGCGVTVPAGTGSLTWWVQYRKGGDSCAAARQLVEHIVQTVL
;
A
#
# COMPACT_ATOMS: atom_id res chain seq x y z
N MET A 1 3.47 11.33 -19.71
CA MET A 1 4.24 10.22 -20.32
C MET A 1 3.24 9.18 -20.82
N LYS A 2 3.32 8.70 -22.07
CA LYS A 2 2.44 7.63 -22.58
C LYS A 2 3.27 6.38 -22.80
N ALA A 3 3.06 5.35 -21.98
CA ALA A 3 3.65 4.03 -22.19
C ALA A 3 2.63 3.14 -22.91
N ALA A 4 3.06 2.45 -23.97
CA ALA A 4 2.24 1.47 -24.69
C ALA A 4 2.38 0.06 -24.09
N GLN A 5 3.53 -0.28 -23.50
CA GLN A 5 3.71 -1.37 -22.52
C GLN A 5 5.10 -1.27 -21.86
N ILE A 6 5.18 -1.53 -20.56
CA ILE A 6 6.43 -1.67 -19.78
C ILE A 6 6.23 -2.90 -18.88
N TYR A 7 7.24 -3.77 -18.81
CA TYR A 7 7.24 -4.93 -17.91
C TYR A 7 8.59 -5.07 -17.20
N GLN A 8 8.60 -4.76 -15.89
CA GLN A 8 9.64 -5.17 -14.96
C GLN A 8 8.97 -5.40 -13.59
N ASN A 9 9.07 -6.62 -13.06
CA ASN A 9 8.32 -7.08 -11.88
C ASN A 9 9.07 -6.87 -10.52
N PHE A 10 10.13 -6.06 -10.52
CA PHE A 10 10.90 -5.48 -9.38
C PHE A 10 12.10 -6.27 -8.76
N PHE A 11 13.17 -5.54 -8.44
CA PHE A 11 14.28 -5.84 -7.50
C PHE A 11 14.58 -4.56 -6.70
N GLY A 12 14.39 -4.55 -5.37
CA GLY A 12 14.64 -3.37 -4.51
C GLY A 12 13.74 -3.33 -3.26
N ALA A 13 13.52 -2.13 -2.70
CA ALA A 13 12.82 -1.86 -1.42
C ALA A 13 11.30 -2.18 -1.39
N LEU A 14 10.81 -2.88 -2.42
CA LEU A 14 9.42 -3.31 -2.55
C LEU A 14 9.37 -4.83 -2.53
N CYS A 15 8.48 -5.39 -1.71
CA CYS A 15 8.15 -6.80 -1.76
C CYS A 15 6.77 -6.96 -2.41
N TYR A 16 6.64 -7.91 -3.33
CA TYR A 16 5.40 -8.12 -4.08
C TYR A 16 4.99 -9.59 -4.04
N TRP A 17 3.70 -9.83 -3.85
CA TRP A 17 3.12 -11.16 -3.84
C TRP A 17 1.81 -11.20 -4.62
N VAL A 18 1.51 -12.37 -5.17
CA VAL A 18 0.16 -12.71 -5.62
C VAL A 18 -0.33 -13.82 -4.69
N ALA A 19 -1.38 -13.54 -3.93
CA ALA A 19 -2.05 -14.49 -3.06
C ALA A 19 -3.35 -14.97 -3.70
N ALA A 20 -3.97 -16.01 -3.13
CA ALA A 20 -5.31 -16.45 -3.45
C ALA A 20 -6.12 -16.58 -2.16
N ASP A 21 -7.39 -16.20 -2.18
CA ASP A 21 -8.32 -16.51 -1.09
C ASP A 21 -8.81 -17.97 -1.15
N ASP A 22 -9.61 -18.40 -0.17
CA ASP A 22 -10.15 -19.77 -0.09
C ASP A 22 -11.03 -20.14 -1.30
N ALA A 23 -11.56 -19.16 -2.02
CA ALA A 23 -12.34 -19.34 -3.25
C ALA A 23 -11.48 -19.29 -4.52
N GLY A 24 -10.16 -19.14 -4.39
CA GLY A 24 -9.21 -19.06 -5.49
C GLY A 24 -9.14 -17.70 -6.18
N ASN A 25 -9.76 -16.64 -5.64
CA ASN A 25 -9.65 -15.31 -6.20
C ASN A 25 -8.27 -14.73 -5.89
N LEU A 26 -7.62 -14.19 -6.92
CA LEU A 26 -6.27 -13.65 -6.78
C LEU A 26 -6.27 -12.26 -6.14
N ILE A 27 -5.24 -12.01 -5.33
CA ILE A 27 -5.00 -10.76 -4.61
C ILE A 27 -3.57 -10.33 -4.89
N ASP A 28 -3.40 -9.13 -5.43
CA ASP A 28 -2.09 -8.52 -5.64
C ASP A 28 -1.71 -7.72 -4.39
N LEU A 29 -0.53 -8.01 -3.82
CA LEU A 29 -0.04 -7.42 -2.58
C LEU A 29 1.31 -6.76 -2.83
N LEU A 30 1.49 -5.54 -2.32
CA LEU A 30 2.76 -4.84 -2.36
C LEU A 30 3.08 -4.21 -1.02
N TYR A 31 4.29 -4.46 -0.54
CA TYR A 31 4.89 -3.80 0.60
C TYR A 31 5.99 -2.87 0.13
N ALA A 32 6.02 -1.65 0.65
CA ALA A 32 7.07 -0.67 0.41
C ALA A 32 7.62 -0.17 1.73
N TYR A 33 8.94 -0.11 1.87
CA TYR A 33 9.60 0.67 2.92
C TYR A 33 10.59 1.63 2.29
N TYR A 34 10.52 2.90 2.69
CA TYR A 34 11.44 3.94 2.25
C TYR A 34 12.15 4.54 3.45
N GLU A 35 13.45 4.24 3.60
CA GLU A 35 14.30 4.88 4.59
C GLU A 35 14.39 6.39 4.33
N GLY A 36 14.21 7.21 5.37
CA GLY A 36 14.09 8.66 5.24
C GLY A 36 12.80 9.11 4.53
N GLY A 37 11.84 8.20 4.35
CA GLY A 37 10.53 8.50 3.80
C GLY A 37 9.70 9.42 4.70
N ASP A 38 8.81 10.19 4.07
CA ASP A 38 7.92 11.14 4.71
C ASP A 38 6.50 10.88 4.22
N VAL A 39 5.59 10.63 5.15
CA VAL A 39 4.19 10.32 4.89
C VAL A 39 3.49 11.46 4.13
N ASP A 40 3.84 12.72 4.38
CA ASP A 40 3.20 13.84 3.69
C ASP A 40 3.70 13.97 2.23
N ARG A 41 4.98 13.65 1.99
CA ARG A 41 5.53 13.53 0.63
C ARG A 41 4.88 12.37 -0.13
N ASP A 42 4.68 11.24 0.53
CA ASP A 42 4.06 10.08 -0.07
C ASP A 42 2.57 10.35 -0.37
N ARG A 43 1.87 11.10 0.50
CA ARG A 43 0.49 11.58 0.24
C ARG A 43 0.45 12.48 -0.99
N THR A 44 1.35 13.46 -1.07
CA THR A 44 1.46 14.38 -2.22
C THR A 44 1.67 13.60 -3.52
N SER A 45 2.47 12.54 -3.47
CA SER A 45 2.72 11.67 -4.62
C SER A 45 1.47 10.88 -5.03
N ALA A 46 0.73 10.33 -4.06
CA ALA A 46 -0.54 9.65 -4.29
C ALA A 46 -1.60 10.58 -4.93
N ASP A 47 -1.75 11.79 -4.41
CA ASP A 47 -2.66 12.80 -4.96
C ASP A 47 -2.25 13.19 -6.39
N GLY A 48 -0.94 13.34 -6.65
CA GLY A 48 -0.40 13.61 -7.99
C GLY A 48 -0.66 12.48 -9.01
N MET A 49 -0.83 11.24 -8.54
CA MET A 49 -1.26 10.10 -9.35
C MET A 49 -2.79 10.00 -9.51
N GLY A 50 -3.56 10.95 -8.93
CA GLY A 50 -5.01 10.96 -8.97
C GLY A 50 -5.66 9.95 -8.02
N GLN A 51 -4.94 9.45 -7.03
CA GLN A 51 -5.52 8.61 -5.98
C GLN A 51 -6.33 9.47 -5.01
N LYS A 52 -7.42 8.90 -4.46
CA LYS A 52 -8.14 9.54 -3.36
C LYS A 52 -7.44 9.19 -2.05
N THR A 53 -7.02 10.21 -1.31
CA THR A 53 -6.38 10.05 -0.02
C THR A 53 -7.35 10.36 1.13
N ALA A 54 -7.20 9.66 2.26
CA ALA A 54 -7.95 9.95 3.48
C ALA A 54 -7.10 9.66 4.71
N ASP A 55 -7.18 10.55 5.70
CA ASP A 55 -6.41 10.42 6.94
C ASP A 55 -6.89 9.23 7.77
N ILE A 56 -5.92 8.53 8.35
CA ILE A 56 -6.18 7.46 9.30
C ILE A 56 -5.21 7.55 10.48
N THR A 57 -5.58 6.87 11.57
CA THR A 57 -4.67 6.60 12.67
C THR A 57 -4.64 5.09 12.94
N ILE A 58 -3.43 4.53 13.06
CA ILE A 58 -3.16 3.13 13.40
C ILE A 58 -2.12 3.14 14.52
N ASN A 59 -2.43 2.54 15.68
CA ASN A 59 -1.50 2.46 16.83
C ASN A 59 -0.84 3.82 17.16
N SER A 60 -1.65 4.89 17.23
CA SER A 60 -1.21 6.28 17.46
C SER A 60 -0.29 6.89 16.38
N ARG A 61 -0.08 6.21 15.26
CA ARG A 61 0.63 6.73 14.09
C ARG A 61 -0.36 7.32 13.11
N LYS A 62 -0.17 8.58 12.75
CA LYS A 62 -0.95 9.25 11.70
C LYS A 62 -0.46 8.80 10.34
N GLY A 63 -1.38 8.40 9.48
CA GLY A 63 -1.10 7.94 8.13
C GLY A 63 -2.25 8.29 7.19
N PHE A 64 -2.26 7.68 6.02
CA PHE A 64 -3.37 7.84 5.08
C PHE A 64 -3.66 6.55 4.31
N THR A 65 -4.90 6.37 3.89
CA THR A 65 -5.27 5.44 2.83
C THR A 65 -5.12 6.13 1.47
N SER A 66 -4.73 5.40 0.42
CA SER A 66 -4.78 5.87 -0.96
C SER A 66 -5.51 4.87 -1.86
N SER A 67 -6.63 5.27 -2.46
CA SER A 67 -7.38 4.42 -3.38
C SER A 67 -7.33 4.97 -4.81
N GLY A 68 -6.88 4.15 -5.76
CA GLY A 68 -6.86 4.50 -7.19
C GLY A 68 -8.14 4.08 -7.93
N PRO A 69 -8.24 4.32 -9.25
CA PRO A 69 -9.29 3.73 -10.07
C PRO A 69 -9.17 2.20 -10.07
N GLY A 70 -10.26 1.51 -9.76
CA GLY A 70 -10.30 0.05 -9.61
C GLY A 70 -10.55 -0.37 -8.16
N SER A 71 -10.14 -1.59 -7.80
CA SER A 71 -10.33 -2.18 -6.46
C SER A 71 -9.10 -2.06 -5.56
N GLY A 72 -8.05 -1.35 -5.96
CA GLY A 72 -6.79 -1.27 -5.20
C GLY A 72 -6.79 -0.18 -4.11
N CYS A 73 -6.14 -0.47 -2.98
CA CYS A 73 -5.98 0.48 -1.88
C CYS A 73 -4.63 0.33 -1.19
N GLY A 74 -3.99 1.46 -0.93
CA GLY A 74 -2.77 1.61 -0.15
C GLY A 74 -3.06 2.13 1.26
N VAL A 75 -2.22 1.77 2.23
CA VAL A 75 -2.14 2.37 3.55
C VAL A 75 -0.69 2.73 3.84
N THR A 76 -0.43 4.01 4.10
CA THR A 76 0.91 4.53 4.39
C THR A 76 0.97 5.09 5.81
N VAL A 77 2.00 4.70 6.57
CA VAL A 77 2.25 5.13 7.95
C VAL A 77 3.74 5.40 8.18
N PRO A 78 4.11 6.17 9.21
CA PRO A 78 5.51 6.28 9.62
C PRO A 78 5.99 4.95 10.23
N ALA A 79 7.19 4.51 9.86
CA ALA A 79 7.82 3.29 10.34
C ALA A 79 9.33 3.50 10.53
N GLY A 80 9.87 3.21 11.72
CA GLY A 80 11.29 3.42 12.02
C GLY A 80 11.76 4.84 11.67
N THR A 81 12.75 4.92 10.78
CA THR A 81 13.36 6.16 10.28
C THR A 81 12.76 6.65 8.95
N GLY A 82 11.61 6.10 8.54
CA GLY A 82 11.00 6.42 7.26
C GLY A 82 9.49 6.16 7.20
N SER A 83 9.02 5.80 6.01
CA SER A 83 7.62 5.51 5.74
C SER A 83 7.46 4.09 5.18
N LEU A 84 6.29 3.53 5.45
CA LEU A 84 5.90 2.18 5.03
C LEU A 84 4.54 2.23 4.38
N THR A 85 4.38 1.51 3.28
CA THR A 85 3.10 1.35 2.58
C THR A 85 2.78 -0.12 2.38
N TRP A 86 1.55 -0.51 2.69
CA TRP A 86 0.94 -1.71 2.13
C TRP A 86 -0.07 -1.33 1.08
N TRP A 87 0.00 -1.98 -0.07
CA TRP A 87 -1.01 -1.91 -1.11
C TRP A 87 -1.63 -3.29 -1.31
N VAL A 88 -2.95 -3.31 -1.38
CA VAL A 88 -3.75 -4.50 -1.65
C VAL A 88 -4.65 -4.24 -2.85
N GLN A 89 -4.78 -5.22 -3.72
CA GLN A 89 -5.74 -5.19 -4.81
C GLN A 89 -6.35 -6.57 -5.01
N TYR A 90 -7.57 -6.75 -4.51
CA TYR A 90 -8.39 -7.90 -4.89
C TYR A 90 -8.75 -7.81 -6.37
N ARG A 91 -8.48 -8.88 -7.14
CA ARG A 91 -8.90 -8.94 -8.55
C ARG A 91 -10.41 -9.16 -8.70
N LYS A 92 -11.07 -9.64 -7.64
CA LYS A 92 -12.53 -9.83 -7.56
C LYS A 92 -13.00 -9.78 -6.11
N GLY A 93 -14.06 -9.01 -5.84
CA GLY A 93 -14.61 -8.87 -4.50
C GLY A 93 -13.63 -8.23 -3.51
N GLY A 94 -13.93 -8.34 -2.21
CA GLY A 94 -13.05 -7.90 -1.13
C GLY A 94 -13.02 -6.39 -0.87
N ASP A 95 -12.51 -6.03 0.32
CA ASP A 95 -12.21 -4.66 0.71
C ASP A 95 -10.70 -4.50 0.85
N SER A 96 -10.09 -3.95 -0.20
CA SER A 96 -8.63 -3.75 -0.23
C SER A 96 -8.15 -2.76 0.83
N CYS A 97 -8.94 -1.76 1.22
CA CYS A 97 -8.50 -0.80 2.24
C CYS A 97 -8.51 -1.44 3.63
N ALA A 98 -9.55 -2.23 3.94
CA ALA A 98 -9.58 -3.00 5.17
C ALA A 98 -8.40 -4.00 5.25
N ALA A 99 -8.11 -4.70 4.15
CA ALA A 99 -6.99 -5.63 4.09
C ALA A 99 -5.62 -4.95 4.22
N ALA A 100 -5.40 -3.84 3.50
CA ALA A 100 -4.15 -3.06 3.60
C ALA A 100 -3.94 -2.52 5.02
N ARG A 101 -5.02 -2.08 5.68
CA ARG A 101 -4.98 -1.63 7.07
C ARG A 101 -4.58 -2.76 8.03
N GLN A 102 -5.16 -3.94 7.88
CA GLN A 102 -4.80 -5.11 8.70
C GLN A 102 -3.32 -5.48 8.54
N LEU A 103 -2.79 -5.47 7.31
CA LEU A 103 -1.37 -5.75 7.06
C LEU A 103 -0.44 -4.75 7.76
N VAL A 104 -0.79 -3.46 7.76
CA VAL A 104 -0.05 -2.44 8.52
C VAL A 104 -0.16 -2.67 10.03
N GLU A 105 -1.36 -2.98 10.53
CA GLU A 105 -1.58 -3.26 11.96
C GLU A 105 -0.72 -4.44 12.45
N HIS A 106 -0.57 -5.50 11.65
CA HIS A 106 0.23 -6.68 12.00
C HIS A 106 1.74 -6.48 11.85
N ILE A 107 2.19 -5.69 10.87
CA ILE A 107 3.63 -5.45 10.67
C ILE A 107 4.22 -4.46 11.66
N VAL A 108 3.44 -3.49 12.12
CA VAL A 108 3.90 -2.52 13.14
C VAL A 108 4.11 -3.19 14.51
N GLN A 109 3.57 -4.38 14.75
CA GLN A 109 3.77 -5.12 16.00
C GLN A 109 5.07 -5.94 16.03
N THR A 110 5.70 -6.19 14.88
CA THR A 110 6.82 -7.16 14.79
C THR A 110 8.18 -6.49 14.50
N VAL A 111 8.20 -5.20 14.16
CA VAL A 111 9.43 -4.46 13.82
C VAL A 111 9.57 -3.23 14.72
N LEU A 112 9.85 -3.47 16.01
CA LEU A 112 10.43 -2.51 16.94
C LEU A 112 11.52 -3.22 17.74
#